data_AF-F8Q1B5-F1
#
_entry.id   AF-F8Q1B5-F1
#
_cell.length_a   1.000
_cell.length_b   1.000
_cell.length_c   1.000
_cell.angle_alpha   90.00
_cell.angle_beta   90.00
_cell.angle_gamma   90.00
#
_symmetry.space_group_name_H-M   'P 1'
#
loop_
_entity.id
_entity.type
_entity.pdbx_description
1 polymer ?
#
loop_
_entity_poly.entity_id
_entity_poly.type
_entity_poly.pdbx_seq_one_letter_code
_entity_poly.pdbx_strand_id
1 'polypeptide(L)'
;MPVHWYCLSKAECYDMLASVGDYDEAILELTGANFCFKFGSGTIAAFSGKFLNHGVLSCSGERICFTYYMREYIHIMCGVETPGWLVPSLTPSWVV
;
A
#
# COMPACT_ATOMS: atom_id res chain seq x y z
N MET A 1 -7.90 -7.82 -7.76
CA MET A 1 -6.43 -7.98 -7.87
C MET A 1 -6.07 -9.00 -6.80
N PRO A 2 -5.44 -10.13 -7.13
CA PRO A 2 -5.12 -11.15 -6.13
C PRO A 2 -4.28 -10.58 -4.99
N VAL A 3 -4.38 -11.22 -3.82
CA VAL A 3 -3.55 -10.90 -2.65
C VAL A 3 -2.08 -11.11 -3.00
N HIS A 4 -1.25 -10.08 -2.79
CA HIS A 4 0.17 -10.13 -3.10
C HIS A 4 1.01 -9.17 -2.23
N TRP A 5 2.30 -9.48 -2.16
CA TRP A 5 3.29 -8.67 -1.44
C TRP A 5 4.10 -7.78 -2.38
N TYR A 6 4.35 -6.55 -1.96
CA TYR A 6 5.24 -5.63 -2.68
C TYR A 6 6.62 -5.59 -2.02
N CYS A 7 7.50 -6.50 -2.40
CA CYS A 7 8.81 -6.66 -1.76
C CYS A 7 9.86 -5.62 -2.21
N LEU A 8 9.56 -4.81 -3.22
CA LEU A 8 10.54 -3.90 -3.87
C LEU A 8 10.38 -2.44 -3.43
N SER A 9 9.43 -2.14 -2.53
CA SER A 9 9.23 -0.80 -1.99
C SER A 9 10.07 -0.57 -0.73
N LYS A 10 10.28 0.70 -0.41
CA LYS A 10 10.81 1.12 0.89
C LYS A 10 9.70 1.10 1.93
N ALA A 11 10.06 0.88 3.20
CA ALA A 11 9.10 0.81 4.31
C ALA A 11 8.32 2.12 4.44
N GLU A 12 9.03 3.21 4.18
CA GLU A 12 8.63 4.61 4.24
C GLU A 12 7.80 5.06 3.05
N CYS A 13 7.54 4.18 2.08
CA CYS A 13 6.76 4.50 0.90
C CYS A 13 5.35 3.93 1.00
N TYR A 14 4.41 4.63 0.39
CA TYR A 14 3.04 4.19 0.25
C TYR A 14 2.79 3.68 -1.17
N ASP A 15 2.15 2.52 -1.23
CA ASP A 15 1.42 2.10 -2.41
C ASP A 15 0.04 2.77 -2.36
N MET A 16 -0.35 3.38 -3.47
CA MET A 16 -1.62 4.05 -3.65
C MET A 16 -2.46 3.32 -4.68
N LEU A 17 -3.66 2.93 -4.28
CA LEU A 17 -4.64 2.28 -5.12
C LEU A 17 -5.82 3.22 -5.28
N ALA A 18 -6.08 3.67 -6.50
CA ALA A 18 -7.27 4.43 -6.85
C ALA A 18 -8.24 3.52 -7.62
N SER A 19 -9.51 3.57 -7.25
CA SER A 19 -10.54 2.75 -7.88
C SER A 19 -11.63 3.62 -8.50
N VAL A 20 -11.96 3.34 -9.76
CA VAL A 20 -12.94 4.11 -10.55
C VAL A 20 -13.73 3.15 -11.43
N GLY A 21 -14.98 3.47 -11.70
CA GLY A 21 -15.87 2.67 -12.54
C GLY A 21 -17.25 2.48 -11.95
N ASP A 22 -18.05 1.69 -12.63
CA ASP A 22 -19.39 1.30 -12.22
C ASP A 22 -19.37 -0.14 -11.71
N TYR A 23 -19.22 -0.27 -10.40
CA TYR A 23 -19.11 -1.56 -9.72
C TYR A 23 -19.60 -1.43 -8.28
N ASP A 24 -20.03 -2.56 -7.74
CA ASP A 24 -20.53 -2.67 -6.37
C ASP A 24 -19.63 -3.58 -5.51
N GLU A 25 -19.64 -3.34 -4.19
CA GLU A 25 -19.12 -4.25 -3.17
C GLU A 25 -17.64 -4.66 -3.31
N ALA A 26 -16.76 -3.78 -3.80
CA ALA A 26 -15.33 -4.08 -3.75
C ALA A 26 -14.78 -3.92 -2.32
N ILE A 27 -14.00 -4.92 -1.88
CA ILE A 27 -13.35 -4.94 -0.58
C ILE A 27 -11.83 -5.00 -0.78
N LEU A 28 -11.12 -4.04 -0.18
CA LEU A 28 -9.67 -4.07 -0.03
C LEU A 28 -9.34 -4.83 1.26
N GLU A 29 -8.60 -5.93 1.12
CA GLU A 29 -8.11 -6.73 2.23
C GLU A 29 -6.62 -6.44 2.45
N LEU A 30 -6.25 -6.13 3.69
CA LEU A 30 -4.87 -6.05 4.16
C LEU A 30 -4.58 -7.31 5.00
N THR A 31 -4.29 -8.41 4.31
CA THR A 31 -4.30 -9.77 4.87
C THR A 31 -3.32 -9.96 6.04
N GLY A 32 -2.21 -9.21 6.08
CA GLY A 32 -1.26 -9.27 7.21
C GLY A 32 -1.74 -8.61 8.51
N ALA A 33 -2.80 -7.79 8.43
CA ALA A 33 -3.33 -7.03 9.55
C ALA A 33 -4.80 -7.36 9.87
N ASN A 34 -5.40 -8.31 9.15
CA ASN A 34 -6.82 -8.69 9.27
C ASN A 34 -7.79 -7.49 9.16
N PHE A 35 -7.44 -6.51 8.33
CA PHE A 35 -8.31 -5.38 8.04
C PHE A 35 -8.97 -5.52 6.68
N CYS A 36 -10.27 -5.23 6.62
CA CYS A 36 -11.07 -5.17 5.41
C CYS A 36 -11.74 -3.81 5.31
N PHE A 37 -11.60 -3.16 4.16
CA PHE A 37 -12.17 -1.84 3.90
C PHE A 37 -13.09 -1.88 2.68
N LYS A 38 -14.22 -1.18 2.77
CA LYS A 38 -15.02 -0.88 1.57
C LYS A 38 -14.17 -0.02 0.63
N PHE A 39 -14.02 -0.46 -0.60
CA PHE A 39 -13.16 0.15 -1.61
C PHE A 39 -13.98 0.56 -2.83
N GLY A 40 -14.93 1.48 -2.61
CA GLY A 40 -15.88 1.96 -3.59
C GLY A 40 -15.27 2.85 -4.68
N SER A 41 -16.06 3.12 -5.73
CA SER A 41 -15.64 3.96 -6.84
C SER A 41 -15.35 5.39 -6.35
N GLY A 42 -14.27 6.00 -6.85
CA GLY A 42 -13.79 7.31 -6.42
C GLY A 42 -12.93 7.29 -5.14
N THR A 43 -12.56 6.12 -4.61
CA THR A 43 -11.71 6.02 -3.43
C THR A 43 -10.23 5.86 -3.78
N ILE A 44 -9.37 6.40 -2.91
CA ILE A 44 -7.92 6.17 -2.93
C ILE A 44 -7.53 5.58 -1.58
N ALA A 45 -6.86 4.43 -1.59
CA ALA A 45 -6.25 3.82 -0.43
C ALA A 45 -4.73 3.98 -0.51
N ALA A 46 -4.11 4.49 0.55
CA ALA A 46 -2.66 4.63 0.67
C ALA A 46 -2.15 3.84 1.88
N PHE A 47 -1.23 2.90 1.67
CA PHE A 47 -0.66 2.06 2.73
C PHE A 47 0.70 1.50 2.29
N SER A 48 1.53 1.05 3.22
CA SER A 48 2.86 0.51 2.89
C SER A 48 2.76 -0.96 2.47
N GLY A 49 2.86 -1.28 1.18
CA GLY A 49 2.81 -2.67 0.72
C GLY A 49 4.08 -3.49 1.00
N LYS A 50 5.12 -2.86 1.58
CA LYS A 50 6.25 -3.58 2.18
C LYS A 50 5.84 -4.32 3.45
N PHE A 51 4.99 -3.69 4.27
CA PHE A 51 4.52 -4.26 5.53
C PHE A 51 3.17 -4.96 5.40
N LEU A 52 2.34 -4.53 4.47
CA LEU A 52 0.96 -4.97 4.36
C LEU A 52 0.75 -5.73 3.04
N ASN A 53 0.62 -7.06 3.15
CA ASN A 53 0.06 -7.87 2.08
C ASN A 53 -1.34 -7.37 1.77
N HIS A 54 -1.66 -7.20 0.49
CA HIS A 54 -2.93 -6.61 0.11
C HIS A 54 -3.52 -7.25 -1.15
N GLY A 55 -4.83 -7.25 -1.21
CA GLY A 55 -5.60 -7.70 -2.37
C GLY A 55 -6.96 -7.02 -2.41
N VAL A 56 -7.59 -7.08 -3.58
CA VAL A 56 -8.97 -6.63 -3.74
C VAL A 56 -9.78 -7.85 -4.17
N LEU A 57 -10.79 -8.19 -3.35
CA LEU A 57 -11.71 -9.29 -3.63
C LEU A 57 -12.45 -9.05 -4.96
N SER A 58 -13.01 -10.11 -5.53
CA SER A 58 -13.86 -10.00 -6.72
C SER A 58 -15.04 -9.07 -6.46
N CYS A 59 -15.33 -8.16 -7.38
CA CYS A 59 -16.50 -7.29 -7.35
C CYS A 59 -17.39 -7.53 -8.57
N SER A 60 -18.64 -7.09 -8.50
CA SER A 60 -19.57 -7.12 -9.64
C SER A 60 -19.50 -5.78 -10.40
N GLY A 61 -19.46 -5.82 -11.73
CA GLY A 61 -19.37 -4.62 -12.58
C GLY A 61 -17.97 -4.35 -13.13
N GLU A 62 -17.81 -3.18 -13.76
CA GLU A 62 -16.55 -2.75 -14.40
C GLU A 62 -15.74 -1.86 -13.46
N ARG A 63 -14.61 -2.39 -12.99
CA ARG A 63 -13.69 -1.67 -12.11
C ARG A 63 -12.34 -1.44 -12.79
N ILE A 64 -11.97 -0.18 -12.92
CA ILE A 64 -10.61 0.25 -13.29
C ILE A 64 -9.87 0.58 -12.00
N CYS A 65 -8.69 -0.03 -11.82
CA CYS A 65 -7.83 0.21 -10.67
C CYS A 65 -6.51 0.81 -11.17
N PHE A 66 -6.19 2.02 -10.71
CA PHE A 66 -4.88 2.61 -10.90
C PHE A 66 -4.02 2.27 -9.70
N THR A 67 -2.84 1.70 -9.97
CA THR A 67 -1.87 1.37 -8.93
C THR A 67 -0.65 2.25 -9.10
N TYR A 68 -0.28 2.94 -8.04
CA TYR A 68 0.97 3.69 -7.95
C TYR A 68 1.76 3.10 -6.80
N TYR A 69 3.00 2.70 -7.08
CA TYR A 69 3.90 2.15 -6.08
C TYR A 69 5.28 2.77 -6.25
N MET A 70 6.01 2.92 -5.16
CA MET A 70 7.37 3.44 -5.18
C MET A 70 8.36 2.29 -5.07
N ARG A 71 9.34 2.23 -5.97
CA ARG A 71 10.44 1.25 -5.91
C ARG A 71 11.67 1.87 -5.30
N GLU A 72 12.23 1.19 -4.32
CA GLU A 72 13.46 1.60 -3.64
C GLU A 72 14.60 1.91 -4.62
N TYR A 73 14.78 1.02 -5.60
CA TYR A 73 15.82 1.15 -6.62
C TYR A 73 15.71 2.46 -7.43
N ILE A 74 14.50 2.93 -7.74
CA ILE A 74 14.32 4.17 -8.51
C ILE A 74 14.74 5.37 -7.69
N HIS A 75 14.43 5.41 -6.39
CA HIS A 75 14.86 6.50 -5.52
C HIS A 75 16.38 6.54 -5.39
N ILE A 76 17.03 5.38 -5.25
CA ILE A 76 18.50 5.27 -5.23
C ILE A 76 19.09 5.81 -6.53
N MET A 77 18.57 5.37 -7.68
CA MET A 77 19.06 5.81 -9.00
C MET A 77 18.86 7.31 -9.23
N CYS A 78 17.76 7.88 -8.74
CA CYS A 78 17.46 9.30 -8.87
C CYS A 78 18.11 10.17 -7.78
N GLY A 79 18.84 9.58 -6.83
CA GLY A 79 19.44 10.32 -5.70
C GLY A 79 18.40 10.94 -4.76
N VAL A 80 17.19 10.40 -4.72
CA VAL A 80 16.12 10.88 -3.84
C VAL A 80 16.34 10.33 -2.44
N GLU A 81 16.52 11.23 -1.47
CA GLU A 81 16.66 10.85 -0.07
C GLU A 81 15.39 10.19 0.48
N THR A 82 15.58 9.26 1.41
CA THR A 82 14.47 8.59 2.08
C THR A 82 13.78 9.57 3.03
N PRO A 83 12.45 9.75 2.95
CA PRO A 83 11.77 10.66 3.86
C PRO A 83 11.78 10.05 5.28
N GLY A 84 12.44 10.74 6.22
CA GLY A 84 12.78 10.24 7.56
C GLY A 84 11.64 10.16 8.59
N TRP A 85 10.38 10.12 8.18
CA TRP A 85 9.24 10.09 9.10
C TRP A 85 8.90 8.69 9.62
N LEU A 86 9.59 7.65 9.15
CA LEU A 86 9.39 6.25 9.56
C LEU A 86 10.67 5.58 10.11
N VAL A 87 11.75 6.34 10.38
CA VAL A 87 12.90 5.77 11.09
C VAL A 87 12.42 5.45 12.51
N PRO A 88 12.35 4.17 12.93
CA PRO A 88 12.11 3.88 14.33
C PRO A 88 13.24 4.55 15.10
N SER A 89 12.93 5.36 16.11
CA SER A 89 13.93 5.83 17.05
C SER A 89 14.53 4.60 17.71
N LEU A 90 15.66 4.12 17.20
CA LEU A 90 16.49 3.13 17.85
C LEU A 90 17.16 3.81 19.05
N THR A 91 16.38 4.22 20.04
CA THR A 91 16.89 4.43 21.38
C THR A 91 17.14 3.05 21.98
N PRO A 92 18.38 2.66 22.28
CA PRO A 92 18.65 1.40 22.95
C PRO A 92 17.90 1.38 24.28
N SER A 93 17.20 0.29 24.58
CA SER A 93 16.40 0.07 25.79
C SER A 93 17.21 -0.03 27.09
N TRP A 94 18.42 0.52 27.13
CA TRP A 94 19.31 0.52 28.28
C TRP A 94 19.43 1.89 28.95
N VAL A 95 18.58 2.84 28.58
CA VAL A 95 18.48 4.17 29.23
C VAL A 95 17.05 4.35 29.77
N VAL A 96 16.67 3.52 30.74
CA VAL A 96 15.69 3.84 31.80
C VAL A 96 16.12 3.11 33.07
#